data_AF-A0A3E2HLI0-F1
#
_entry.id   AF-A0A3E2HLI0-F1
#
_cell.length_a   1.000
_cell.length_b   1.000
_cell.length_c   1.000
_cell.angle_alpha   90.00
_cell.angle_beta   90.00
_cell.angle_gamma   90.00
#
_symmetry.space_group_name_H-M   'P 1'
#
loop_
_entity.id
_entity.type
_entity.pdbx_description
1 polymer ?
#
loop_
_entity_poly.entity_id
_entity_poly.type
_entity_poly.pdbx_seq_one_letter_code
_entity_poly.pdbx_strand_id
1 'polypeptide(L)'
;MTVNRTTNQEGPALMTIYFNNQATSGSGTSSGPSEKAVTINMKHKQESEILSQFLTVSKAKPVTATPEETQLMKDLEEQKARSERDSRRMQLVNEKRKRQEAILIQARGEVAASREA
;
A
#
# COMPACT_ATOMS: atom_id res chain seq x y z
N MET A 1 -12.77 12.73 -3.20
CA MET A 1 -12.96 11.74 -2.12
C MET A 1 -12.41 12.35 -0.85
N THR A 2 -13.17 12.37 0.24
CA THR A 2 -12.75 12.97 1.52
C THR A 2 -12.70 11.89 2.58
N VAL A 3 -11.69 11.91 3.44
CA VAL A 3 -11.51 10.95 4.52
C VAL A 3 -11.39 11.72 5.83
N ASN A 4 -12.26 11.41 6.79
CA ASN A 4 -12.17 11.91 8.15
C ASN A 4 -11.61 10.80 9.04
N ARG A 5 -10.47 11.07 9.69
CA ARG A 5 -9.76 10.09 10.54
C ARG A 5 -9.92 10.49 12.01
N THR A 6 -10.02 9.49 12.87
CA THR A 6 -10.11 9.66 14.33
C THR A 6 -9.13 8.72 15.03
N THR A 7 -8.71 9.08 16.24
CA THR A 7 -7.91 8.22 17.12
C THR A 7 -8.76 7.25 17.94
N ASN A 8 -10.08 7.46 18.02
CA ASN A 8 -11.01 6.58 18.71
C ASN A 8 -11.25 5.29 17.91
N GLN A 9 -10.75 4.16 18.42
CA GLN A 9 -10.88 2.83 17.81
C GLN A 9 -12.26 2.20 17.98
N GLU A 10 -13.06 2.66 18.95
CA GLU A 10 -14.41 2.17 19.16
C GLU A 10 -15.41 2.79 18.17
N GLY A 11 -15.01 3.88 17.53
CA GLY A 11 -15.81 4.61 16.56
C GLY A 11 -16.30 3.78 15.37
N PRO A 12 -17.32 4.27 14.65
CA PRO A 12 -17.88 3.56 13.51
C PRO A 12 -16.98 3.75 12.27
N ALA A 13 -16.66 2.65 11.59
CA ALA A 13 -15.92 2.67 10.32
C ALA A 13 -16.92 2.69 9.15
N LEU A 14 -17.41 3.88 8.80
CA LEU A 14 -18.45 4.06 7.78
C LEU A 14 -17.91 4.78 6.54
N MET A 15 -18.38 4.37 5.38
CA MET A 15 -18.19 5.07 4.11
C MET A 15 -19.56 5.49 3.59
N THR A 16 -19.74 6.77 3.30
CA THR A 16 -20.98 7.31 2.72
C THR A 16 -20.74 7.74 1.29
N ILE A 17 -21.58 7.23 0.39
CA ILE A 17 -21.57 7.52 -1.04
C ILE A 17 -22.78 8.40 -1.32
N TYR A 18 -22.54 9.59 -1.87
CA TYR A 18 -23.58 10.52 -2.29
C TYR A 18 -23.81 10.37 -3.79
N PHE A 19 -25.07 10.13 -4.18
CA PHE A 19 -25.47 10.06 -5.58
C PHE A 19 -26.16 11.36 -5.99
N ASN A 20 -25.56 12.09 -6.94
CA ASN A 20 -26.20 13.25 -7.54
C ASN A 20 -27.22 12.75 -8.56
N ASN A 21 -28.50 12.93 -8.25
CA ASN A 21 -29.60 12.53 -9.12
C ASN A 21 -29.99 13.66 -10.11
N GLN A 22 -29.04 14.52 -10.50
CA GLN A 22 -29.27 15.59 -11.47
C GLN A 22 -28.62 15.23 -12.80
N ALA A 23 -29.46 14.96 -13.80
CA ALA A 23 -29.08 15.16 -15.19
C ALA A 23 -28.72 16.65 -15.37
N THR A 24 -27.45 16.93 -15.62
CA THR A 24 -26.87 18.18 -16.13
C THR A 24 -27.72 19.46 -16.02
N SER A 25 -27.40 20.34 -15.06
CA SER A 25 -27.44 21.80 -15.23
C SER A 25 -26.62 22.45 -14.10
N GLY A 26 -25.84 23.46 -14.46
CA GLY A 26 -24.79 24.01 -13.61
C GLY A 26 -25.26 24.85 -12.42
N SER A 27 -24.26 25.38 -11.73
CA SER A 27 -24.29 26.27 -10.57
C SER A 27 -24.35 25.57 -9.21
N GLY A 28 -23.45 25.99 -8.34
CA GLY A 28 -23.15 25.34 -7.08
C GLY A 28 -24.00 25.78 -5.89
N THR A 29 -23.53 25.29 -4.74
CA THR A 29 -23.88 25.57 -3.34
C THR A 29 -25.15 24.95 -2.76
N SER A 30 -24.91 24.30 -1.61
CA SER A 30 -25.82 23.76 -0.59
C SER A 30 -26.51 22.43 -0.89
N SER A 31 -26.21 21.43 -0.05
CA SER A 31 -26.93 20.17 0.03
C SER A 31 -28.41 20.44 0.34
N GLY A 32 -29.26 20.28 -0.67
CA GLY A 32 -30.73 20.37 -0.59
C GLY A 32 -31.39 19.05 -1.01
N PRO A 33 -32.66 18.82 -0.65
CA PRO A 33 -33.18 17.50 -0.27
C PRO A 33 -33.57 16.63 -1.47
N SER A 34 -32.60 15.90 -2.05
CA SER A 34 -32.83 14.60 -2.70
C SER A 34 -31.55 13.80 -3.00
N GLU A 35 -30.43 14.13 -2.35
CA GLU A 35 -29.22 13.32 -2.46
C GLU A 35 -29.46 11.96 -1.80
N LYS A 36 -29.50 10.89 -2.61
CA LYS A 36 -29.53 9.53 -2.08
C LYS A 36 -28.15 9.25 -1.52
N ALA A 37 -28.04 9.22 -0.21
CA ALA A 37 -26.83 8.78 0.49
C ALA A 37 -26.94 7.28 0.79
N VAL A 38 -25.92 6.51 0.42
CA VAL A 38 -25.79 5.10 0.80
C VAL A 38 -24.57 4.94 1.71
N THR A 39 -24.79 4.38 2.89
CA THR A 39 -23.73 4.15 3.88
C THR A 39 -23.35 2.68 3.92
N ILE A 40 -22.05 2.40 3.82
CA ILE A 40 -21.46 1.07 3.93
C ILE A 40 -20.67 0.99 5.24
N ASN A 41 -21.00 0.02 6.07
CA ASN A 41 -20.21 -0.31 7.26
C ASN A 41 -19.02 -1.20 6.87
N MET A 42 -17.82 -0.74 7.20
CA MET A 42 -16.54 -1.39 6.89
C MET A 42 -15.93 -2.09 8.11
N LYS A 43 -16.50 -1.93 9.32
CA LYS A 43 -15.97 -2.53 10.55
C LYS A 43 -16.03 -4.06 10.45
N HIS A 44 -14.91 -4.71 10.79
CA HIS A 44 -14.74 -6.17 10.74
C HIS A 44 -14.90 -6.82 9.35
N LYS A 45 -14.75 -6.04 8.27
CA LYS A 45 -14.79 -6.56 6.89
C LYS A 45 -13.42 -6.55 6.24
N GLN A 46 -13.21 -7.49 5.33
CA GLN A 46 -12.02 -7.51 4.49
C GLN A 46 -12.15 -6.50 3.34
N GLU A 47 -11.01 -6.01 2.84
CA GLU A 47 -10.96 -5.02 1.75
C GLU A 47 -11.69 -5.49 0.49
N SER A 48 -11.54 -6.77 0.12
CA SER A 48 -12.22 -7.37 -1.03
C SER A 48 -13.75 -7.33 -0.91
N GLU A 49 -14.28 -7.57 0.29
CA GLU A 49 -15.71 -7.51 0.57
C GLU A 49 -16.24 -6.07 0.50
N ILE A 50 -15.51 -5.12 1.09
CA ILE A 50 -15.85 -3.69 1.06
C ILE A 50 -15.88 -3.18 -0.38
N LEU A 51 -14.87 -3.54 -1.19
CA LEU A 51 -14.79 -3.17 -2.59
C LEU A 51 -15.97 -3.74 -3.39
N SER A 52 -16.33 -5.01 -3.16
CA SER A 52 -17.48 -5.63 -3.83
C SER A 52 -18.81 -4.92 -3.51
N GLN A 53 -19.02 -4.55 -2.24
CA GLN A 53 -20.19 -3.80 -1.80
C GLN A 53 -20.22 -2.40 -2.41
N PHE A 54 -19.06 -1.72 -2.45
CA PHE A 54 -18.93 -0.43 -3.10
C PHE A 54 -19.26 -0.49 -4.60
N LEU A 55 -18.73 -1.48 -5.33
CA LEU A 55 -19.00 -1.66 -6.75
C LEU A 55 -20.47 -1.99 -7.02
N THR A 56 -21.09 -2.81 -6.16
CA THR A 56 -22.51 -3.16 -6.25
C THR A 56 -23.40 -1.92 -6.04
N VAL A 57 -23.09 -1.11 -5.03
CA VAL A 57 -23.84 0.10 -4.69
C VAL A 57 -23.67 1.19 -5.75
N SER A 58 -22.43 1.42 -6.20
CA SER A 58 -22.10 2.43 -7.22
C SER A 58 -22.50 2.01 -8.63
N LYS A 59 -22.70 0.71 -8.87
CA LYS A 59 -22.93 0.11 -10.20
C LYS A 59 -21.81 0.45 -11.21
N ALA A 60 -20.61 0.72 -10.71
CA ALA A 60 -19.46 1.04 -11.54
C ALA A 60 -19.04 -0.20 -12.34
N LYS A 61 -18.66 0.00 -13.60
CA LYS A 61 -18.11 -1.05 -14.45
C LYS A 61 -16.58 -1.03 -14.34
N PRO A 62 -15.93 -2.18 -14.12
CA PRO A 62 -14.48 -2.25 -14.13
C PRO A 62 -13.96 -1.90 -15.54
N VAL A 63 -12.99 -0.99 -15.61
CA VAL A 63 -12.28 -0.67 -16.85
C VAL A 63 -11.17 -1.69 -17.02
N THR A 64 -11.12 -2.32 -18.19
CA THR A 64 -10.03 -3.24 -18.54
C THR A 64 -8.77 -2.46 -18.85
N ALA A 65 -7.62 -2.94 -18.35
CA ALA A 65 -6.33 -2.34 -18.65
C ALA A 65 -6.08 -2.30 -20.17
N THR A 66 -5.47 -1.20 -20.62
CA THR A 66 -5.05 -1.03 -22.00
C THR A 66 -3.84 -1.93 -22.30
N PRO A 67 -3.59 -2.29 -23.58
CA PRO A 67 -2.46 -3.14 -23.93
C PRO A 67 -1.11 -2.55 -23.49
N GLU A 68 -0.94 -1.23 -23.52
CA GLU A 68 0.27 -0.57 -23.04
C GLU A 68 0.47 -0.76 -21.53
N GLU A 69 -0.58 -0.60 -20.73
CA GLU A 69 -0.53 -0.82 -19.28
C GLU A 69 -0.21 -2.28 -18.93
N THR A 70 -0.70 -3.24 -19.72
CA THR A 70 -0.38 -4.67 -19.50
C THR A 70 1.08 -4.99 -19.76
N GLN A 71 1.71 -4.34 -20.75
CA GLN A 71 3.14 -4.49 -21.02
C GLN A 71 3.95 -3.90 -19.87
N LEU A 72 3.59 -2.71 -19.40
CA LEU A 72 4.25 -2.06 -18.27
C LEU A 72 4.18 -2.92 -17.00
N MET A 73 3.02 -3.54 -16.72
CA MET A 73 2.90 -4.48 -15.60
C MET A 73 3.87 -5.66 -15.72
N LYS A 74 3.99 -6.25 -16.91
CA LYS A 74 4.91 -7.36 -17.16
C LYS A 74 6.37 -6.95 -16.98
N ASP A 75 6.75 -5.77 -17.46
CA ASP A 75 8.11 -5.26 -17.31
C ASP A 75 8.47 -4.99 -15.84
N LEU A 76 7.52 -4.45 -15.06
CA LEU A 76 7.68 -4.27 -13.62
C LEU A 76 7.82 -5.61 -12.87
N GLU A 77 7.06 -6.63 -13.26
CA GLU A 77 7.18 -7.98 -12.68
C GLU A 77 8.55 -8.59 -12.95
N GLU A 78 9.05 -8.46 -14.18
CA GLU A 78 10.39 -8.93 -14.54
C GLU A 78 11.47 -8.18 -13.74
N GLN A 79 11.33 -6.86 -13.61
CA GLN A 79 12.25 -6.03 -12.83
C GLN A 79 12.26 -6.45 -11.35
N LYS A 80 11.10 -6.71 -10.75
CA LYS A 80 10.99 -7.20 -9.37
C LYS A 80 11.71 -8.55 -9.21
N ALA A 81 11.47 -9.49 -10.12
CA ALA A 81 12.11 -10.81 -10.06
C ALA A 81 13.64 -10.73 -10.20
N ARG A 82 14.15 -9.83 -11.05
CA ARG A 82 15.60 -9.55 -11.16
C ARG A 82 16.13 -8.93 -9.87
N SER A 83 15.44 -7.92 -9.35
CA SER A 83 15.81 -7.21 -8.12
C SER A 83 15.89 -8.13 -6.90
N GLU A 84 14.93 -9.06 -6.73
CA GLU A 84 14.95 -10.02 -5.62
C GLU A 84 16.18 -10.95 -5.66
N ARG A 85 16.55 -11.42 -6.87
CA ARG A 85 17.74 -12.27 -7.04
C ARG A 85 19.01 -11.50 -6.67
N ASP A 86 19.12 -10.26 -7.14
CA ASP A 86 20.29 -9.43 -6.85
C ASP A 86 20.37 -9.04 -5.38
N SER A 87 19.24 -8.71 -4.76
CA SER A 87 19.13 -8.46 -3.32
C SER A 87 19.65 -9.64 -2.50
N ARG A 88 19.22 -10.87 -2.83
CA ARG A 88 19.71 -12.09 -2.15
C ARG A 88 21.21 -12.30 -2.34
N ARG A 89 21.75 -12.06 -3.54
CA ARG A 89 23.22 -12.15 -3.78
C ARG A 89 23.98 -11.13 -2.95
N MET A 90 23.51 -9.89 -2.92
CA MET A 90 24.15 -8.80 -2.18
C MET A 90 24.09 -9.01 -0.67
N GLN A 91 22.99 -9.57 -0.14
CA GLN A 91 22.90 -9.98 1.26
C GLN A 91 24.03 -10.95 1.64
N LEU A 92 24.25 -11.99 0.85
CA LEU A 92 25.33 -12.96 1.09
C LEU A 92 26.73 -12.33 1.04
N VAL A 93 26.97 -11.40 0.11
CA VAL A 93 28.25 -10.67 0.02
C VAL A 93 28.45 -9.78 1.24
N ASN A 94 27.42 -9.06 1.65
CA ASN A 94 27.47 -8.17 2.82
C ASN A 94 27.68 -8.96 4.12
N GLU A 95 27.05 -10.11 4.29
CA GLU A 95 27.25 -11.00 5.43
C GLU A 95 28.69 -11.52 5.49
N LYS A 96 29.26 -11.95 4.36
CA LYS A 96 30.66 -12.37 4.28
C LYS A 96 31.62 -11.23 4.65
N ARG A 97 31.41 -10.04 4.09
CA ARG A 97 32.21 -8.84 4.40
C ARG A 97 32.13 -8.50 5.88
N LYS A 98 30.93 -8.46 6.46
CA LYS A 98 30.71 -8.18 7.88
C LYS A 98 31.37 -9.23 8.77
N ARG A 99 31.32 -10.51 8.39
CA ARG A 99 31.99 -11.60 9.12
C ARG A 99 33.51 -11.47 9.08
N GLN A 100 34.08 -11.14 7.91
CA GLN A 100 35.51 -10.92 7.77
C GLN A 100 35.98 -9.71 8.59
N GLU A 101 35.25 -8.59 8.53
CA GLU A 101 35.52 -7.40 9.34
C GLU A 101 35.48 -7.73 10.83
N ALA A 102 34.49 -8.49 11.30
CA ALA A 102 34.39 -8.89 12.71
C ALA A 102 35.60 -9.74 13.16
N ILE A 103 36.04 -10.70 12.34
CA ILE A 103 37.22 -11.53 12.64
C ILE A 103 38.48 -10.66 12.71
N LEU A 104 38.67 -9.74 11.77
CA LEU A 104 39.82 -8.83 11.76
C LEU A 104 39.82 -7.90 12.99
N ILE A 105 38.66 -7.39 13.39
CA ILE A 105 38.53 -6.56 14.59
C ILE A 105 38.89 -7.36 15.85
N GLN A 106 38.37 -8.59 15.98
CA GLN A 106 38.69 -9.45 17.12
C GLN A 106 40.20 -9.74 17.18
N ALA A 107 40.81 -10.15 16.08
CA ALA A 107 42.25 -10.42 16.03
C ALA A 107 43.09 -9.18 16.35
N ARG A 108 42.68 -7.99 15.88
CA ARG A 108 43.36 -6.72 16.20
C ARG A 108 43.22 -6.35 17.68
N GLY A 109 42.06 -6.60 18.29
CA GLY A 109 41.81 -6.37 19.71
C GLY A 109 42.64 -7.29 20.60
N GLU A 110 42.72 -8.58 20.26
CA GLU A 110 43.53 -9.58 20.97
C GLU A 110 45.03 -9.27 20.90
N VAL A 111 45.54 -8.85 19.73
CA VAL A 111 46.94 -8.45 19.58
C VAL A 111 47.27 -7.20 20.40
N ALA A 112 46.38 -6.21 20.44
CA ALA A 112 46.56 -5.02 21.29
C ALA A 112 46.61 -5.39 22.77
N ALA A 113 45.70 -6.25 23.25
CA ALA A 113 45.69 -6.73 24.62
C ALA A 113 46.94 -7.55 24.99
N SER A 114 47.45 -8.36 24.07
CA SER A 114 48.68 -9.15 24.28
C SER A 114 49.97 -8.33 24.29
N ARG A 115 49.95 -7.08 23.82
CA ARG A 115 51.12 -6.19 23.78
C ARG A 115 51.20 -5.25 24.99
N GLU A 116 50.10 -5.13 25.74
CA GLU A 116 49.99 -4.32 26.97
C GLU A 116 50.12 -5.17 28.26
N ALA A 117 50.32 -6.48 28.13
CA ALA A 117 50.64 -7.42 29.23
C ALA A 117 52.12 -7.83 29.17
#